data_AF-A0AAW0KW96-F1
#
_entry.id   AF-A0AAW0KW96-F1
#
_cell.length_a   1.000
_cell.length_b   1.000
_cell.length_c   1.000
_cell.angle_alpha   90.00
_cell.angle_beta   90.00
_cell.angle_gamma   90.00
#
_symmetry.space_group_name_H-M   'P 1'
#
loop_
_entity.id
_entity.type
_entity.pdbx_description
1 polymer ?
#
loop_
_entity_poly.entity_id
_entity_poly.type
_entity_poly.pdbx_seq_one_letter_code
_entity_poly.pdbx_strand_id
1 'polypeptide(L)'
;MAILGKNTVLPLLETSKSSLPHRLFKSITRLIPRYERCTYNECEVFSGVFGNTFWHENLIPSMHYWLNKENVTKLPMAAFSHLRKICIAGNIVDSEGNNSYLIHPERMPLPTLYISGGRSLLVTPETSFLANNKEAMDWEDDPYEQYGVDPYEEYGGFSTWFSPFVVILFVVSHVSNLVALCLSMFNVF
;
A
#
# COMPACT_ATOMS: atom_id res chain seq x y z
N MET A 1 7.55 -6.04 -7.84
CA MET A 1 7.21 -7.26 -8.61
C MET A 1 8.30 -8.34 -8.60
N ALA A 2 9.58 -8.00 -8.40
CA ALA A 2 10.71 -8.94 -8.42
C ALA A 2 10.53 -10.22 -7.58
N ILE A 3 9.89 -10.14 -6.39
CA ILE A 3 9.70 -11.29 -5.49
C ILE A 3 8.62 -12.27 -6.00
N LEU A 4 7.52 -11.81 -6.60
CA LEU A 4 6.41 -12.71 -7.01
C LEU A 4 6.62 -13.33 -8.40
N GLY A 5 7.59 -12.83 -9.17
CA GLY A 5 7.86 -13.27 -10.53
C GLY A 5 6.71 -12.95 -11.50
N LYS A 6 6.50 -13.83 -12.50
CA LYS A 6 5.47 -13.63 -13.53
C LYS A 6 4.04 -13.78 -13.01
N ASN A 7 3.81 -14.60 -11.97
CA ASN A 7 2.49 -14.77 -11.38
C ASN A 7 2.28 -13.77 -10.25
N THR A 8 1.57 -12.69 -10.58
CA THR A 8 1.37 -11.54 -9.72
C THR A 8 0.16 -11.67 -8.80
N VAL A 9 -0.61 -12.75 -8.91
CA VAL A 9 -1.77 -12.99 -8.06
C VAL A 9 -1.32 -13.84 -6.87
N LEU A 10 -1.32 -13.25 -5.68
CA LEU A 10 -0.97 -13.93 -4.45
C LEU A 10 -2.19 -14.69 -3.93
N PRO A 11 -2.22 -16.04 -3.93
CA PRO A 11 -3.28 -16.77 -3.26
C PRO A 11 -3.11 -16.58 -1.75
N LEU A 12 -4.15 -16.18 -1.02
CA LEU A 12 -4.03 -15.92 0.42
C LEU A 12 -4.25 -17.18 1.25
N LEU A 13 -5.26 -17.97 0.90
CA LEU A 13 -5.60 -19.22 1.60
C LEU A 13 -4.38 -20.12 1.79
N GLU A 14 -4.21 -20.63 3.00
CA GLU A 14 -3.10 -21.52 3.34
C GLU A 14 -3.14 -22.83 2.52
N THR A 15 -4.33 -23.34 2.25
CA THR A 15 -4.57 -24.56 1.47
C THR A 15 -4.30 -24.40 -0.03
N SER A 16 -4.11 -23.17 -0.52
CA SER A 16 -3.86 -22.93 -1.93
C SER A 16 -2.47 -23.37 -2.36
N LYS A 17 -2.38 -24.03 -3.51
CA LYS A 17 -1.11 -24.31 -4.17
C LYS A 17 -0.38 -22.99 -4.41
N SER A 18 0.83 -22.88 -3.86
CA SER A 18 1.64 -21.66 -3.94
C SER A 18 3.05 -21.99 -4.38
N SER A 19 3.58 -21.14 -5.26
CA SER A 19 4.97 -21.22 -5.71
C SER A 19 5.93 -20.86 -4.56
N LEU A 20 7.20 -21.25 -4.66
CA LEU A 20 8.23 -20.88 -3.67
C LEU A 20 8.30 -19.35 -3.43
N PRO A 21 8.27 -18.50 -4.46
CA PRO A 21 8.29 -17.05 -4.24
C PRO A 21 7.04 -16.52 -3.51
N HIS A 22 5.86 -17.10 -3.78
CA HIS A 22 4.64 -16.77 -3.03
C HIS A 22 4.75 -17.15 -1.56
N ARG A 23 5.29 -18.35 -1.26
CA ARG A 23 5.49 -18.81 0.12
C ARG A 23 6.48 -17.92 0.87
N LEU A 24 7.58 -17.54 0.23
CA LEU A 24 8.56 -16.62 0.79
C LEU A 24 7.91 -15.26 1.10
N PHE A 25 7.16 -14.70 0.14
CA PHE A 25 6.45 -13.45 0.33
C PHE A 25 5.48 -13.51 1.52
N LYS A 26 4.65 -14.55 1.62
CA LYS A 26 3.75 -14.76 2.76
C LYS A 26 4.49 -14.83 4.11
N SER A 27 5.64 -15.50 4.15
CA SER A 27 6.43 -15.58 5.37
C SER A 27 6.97 -14.21 5.77
N ILE A 28 7.50 -13.44 4.82
CA ILE A 28 7.97 -12.08 5.07
C ILE A 28 6.82 -11.19 5.58
N THR A 29 5.66 -11.20 4.93
CA THR A 29 4.52 -10.36 5.32
C THR A 29 4.01 -10.68 6.73
N ARG A 30 4.09 -11.95 7.16
CA ARG A 30 3.72 -12.34 8.53
C ARG A 30 4.70 -11.81 9.57
N LEU A 31 5.95 -11.55 9.22
CA LEU A 31 6.97 -11.04 10.15
C LEU A 31 6.90 -9.52 10.33
N ILE A 32 6.14 -8.80 9.49
CA ILE A 32 6.03 -7.34 9.57
C ILE A 32 5.36 -6.95 10.91
N PRO A 33 6.02 -6.10 11.72
CA PRO A 33 5.44 -5.57 12.97
C PRO A 33 4.16 -4.77 12.70
N ARG A 34 3.19 -4.87 13.60
CA ARG A 34 1.88 -4.21 13.49
C ARG A 34 1.17 -4.14 14.84
N TYR A 35 0.12 -3.32 14.91
CA TYR A 35 -0.59 -3.00 16.15
C TYR A 35 -1.31 -4.20 16.78
N GLU A 36 -1.92 -5.06 15.96
CA GLU A 36 -2.63 -6.25 16.42
C GLU A 36 -2.23 -7.48 15.57
N ARG A 37 -2.26 -8.65 16.20
CA ARG A 37 -1.92 -9.94 15.60
C ARG A 37 -3.14 -10.85 15.62
N CYS A 38 -3.22 -11.72 14.63
CA CYS A 38 -4.32 -12.66 14.46
C CYS A 38 -3.79 -14.10 14.38
N THR A 39 -4.64 -15.05 14.76
CA THR A 39 -4.35 -16.49 14.62
C THR A 39 -4.58 -17.00 13.19
N TYR A 40 -5.30 -16.26 12.36
CA TYR A 40 -5.57 -16.63 10.97
C TYR A 40 -4.38 -16.24 10.10
N ASN A 41 -3.72 -17.23 9.50
CA ASN A 41 -2.57 -17.01 8.62
C ASN A 41 -2.89 -16.06 7.45
N GLU A 42 -4.10 -16.13 6.89
CA GLU A 42 -4.56 -15.25 5.82
C GLU A 42 -4.63 -13.79 6.27
N CYS A 43 -5.20 -13.54 7.45
CA CYS A 43 -5.24 -12.21 8.05
C CYS A 43 -3.82 -11.71 8.30
N GLU A 44 -2.93 -12.57 8.78
CA GLU A 44 -1.56 -12.19 9.09
C GLU A 44 -0.74 -11.83 7.84
N VAL A 45 -1.03 -12.48 6.70
CA VAL A 45 -0.44 -12.13 5.40
C VAL A 45 -1.07 -10.83 4.88
N PHE A 46 -2.40 -10.74 4.88
CA PHE A 46 -3.13 -9.59 4.37
C PHE A 46 -2.76 -8.30 5.13
N SER A 47 -2.79 -8.35 6.47
CA SER A 47 -2.37 -7.22 7.31
C SER A 47 -0.87 -6.95 7.24
N GLY A 48 -0.06 -7.92 6.81
CA GLY A 48 1.34 -7.66 6.49
C GLY A 48 1.52 -6.82 5.23
N VAL A 49 0.64 -6.97 4.24
CA VAL A 49 0.69 -6.21 2.99
C VAL A 49 0.14 -4.80 3.18
N PHE A 50 -0.98 -4.66 3.90
CA PHE A 50 -1.74 -3.40 3.98
C PHE A 50 -1.70 -2.71 5.35
N GLY A 51 -1.12 -3.33 6.37
CA GLY A 51 -1.38 -2.95 7.76
C GLY A 51 -2.73 -3.47 8.26
N ASN A 52 -3.10 -3.12 9.48
CA ASN A 52 -4.41 -3.50 10.04
C ASN A 52 -5.54 -2.72 9.35
N THR A 53 -6.20 -3.35 8.37
CA THR A 53 -7.30 -2.74 7.59
C THR A 53 -8.63 -2.67 8.33
N PHE A 54 -8.75 -3.39 9.43
CA PHE A 54 -9.87 -3.39 10.36
C PHE A 54 -9.34 -3.63 11.76
N TRP A 55 -10.12 -3.29 12.78
CA TRP A 55 -9.81 -3.59 14.17
C TRP A 55 -10.62 -4.81 14.61
N HIS A 56 -9.97 -5.82 15.17
CA HIS A 56 -10.65 -7.09 15.50
C HIS A 56 -11.75 -6.92 16.56
N GLU A 57 -11.64 -5.92 17.44
CA GLU A 57 -12.68 -5.59 18.42
C GLU A 57 -14.03 -5.22 17.78
N ASN A 58 -14.02 -4.74 16.53
CA ASN A 58 -15.21 -4.35 15.78
C ASN A 58 -15.76 -5.48 14.91
N LEU A 59 -15.16 -6.67 14.96
CA LEU A 59 -15.55 -7.82 14.14
C LEU A 59 -16.09 -8.97 15.01
N ILE A 60 -17.25 -9.48 14.62
CA ILE A 60 -17.73 -10.76 15.14
C ILE A 60 -16.94 -11.92 14.50
N PRO A 61 -16.74 -13.05 15.20
CA PRO A 61 -15.94 -14.18 14.70
C PRO A 61 -16.37 -14.72 13.32
N SER A 62 -17.66 -14.78 13.05
CA SER A 62 -18.20 -15.24 11.76
C SER A 62 -17.85 -14.31 10.60
N MET A 63 -17.88 -12.98 10.84
CA MET A 63 -17.46 -11.99 9.86
C MET A 63 -15.97 -12.08 9.60
N HIS A 64 -15.17 -12.20 10.66
CA HIS A 64 -13.72 -12.38 10.53
C HIS A 64 -13.35 -13.65 9.74
N TYR A 65 -14.06 -14.77 9.98
CA TYR A 65 -13.92 -15.98 9.18
C TYR A 65 -14.26 -15.72 7.71
N TRP A 66 -15.43 -15.15 7.43
CA TRP A 66 -15.89 -14.88 6.07
C TRP A 66 -14.91 -13.98 5.29
N LEU A 67 -14.44 -12.89 5.91
CA LEU A 67 -13.50 -11.96 5.29
C LEU A 67 -12.21 -12.66 4.83
N ASN A 68 -11.66 -13.54 5.66
CA ASN A 68 -10.35 -14.16 5.43
C ASN A 68 -10.40 -15.48 4.66
N LYS A 69 -11.50 -16.23 4.74
CA LYS A 69 -11.61 -17.58 4.17
C LYS A 69 -12.49 -17.64 2.91
N GLU A 70 -13.46 -16.73 2.78
CA GLU A 70 -14.44 -16.76 1.70
C GLU A 70 -14.30 -15.56 0.76
N ASN A 71 -14.19 -14.34 1.30
CA ASN A 71 -14.20 -13.12 0.51
C ASN A 71 -12.86 -12.87 -0.19
N VAL A 72 -11.79 -12.65 0.57
CA VAL A 72 -10.49 -12.26 0.02
C VAL A 72 -9.56 -13.48 -0.03
N THR A 73 -9.72 -14.30 -1.05
CA THR A 73 -8.92 -15.53 -1.22
C THR A 73 -7.71 -15.34 -2.14
N LYS A 74 -7.68 -14.27 -2.93
CA LYS A 74 -6.61 -13.93 -3.90
C LYS A 74 -6.37 -12.43 -3.90
N LEU A 75 -5.09 -12.05 -3.98
CA LEU A 75 -4.68 -10.64 -3.97
C LEU A 75 -3.92 -10.29 -5.26
N PRO A 76 -4.46 -9.42 -6.12
CA PRO A 76 -3.79 -8.99 -7.35
C PRO A 76 -2.67 -8.00 -7.03
N MET A 77 -1.43 -8.49 -6.95
CA MET A 77 -0.27 -7.66 -6.58
C MET A 77 0.26 -6.80 -7.73
N ALA A 78 -0.28 -6.95 -8.94
CA ALA A 78 0.14 -6.14 -10.09
C ALA A 78 -0.19 -4.66 -9.91
N ALA A 79 -1.29 -4.33 -9.22
CA ALA A 79 -1.71 -2.95 -8.97
C ALA A 79 -0.68 -2.14 -8.15
N PHE A 80 0.17 -2.81 -7.35
CA PHE A 80 1.18 -2.13 -6.54
C PHE A 80 2.24 -1.39 -7.35
N SER A 81 2.50 -1.79 -8.60
CA SER A 81 3.41 -1.02 -9.47
C SER A 81 2.83 0.33 -9.84
N HIS A 82 1.52 0.40 -10.07
CA HIS A 82 0.81 1.64 -10.36
C HIS A 82 0.60 2.47 -9.09
N LEU A 83 0.20 1.84 -7.97
CA LEU A 83 0.15 2.52 -6.67
C LEU A 83 1.48 3.20 -6.35
N ARG A 84 2.62 2.55 -6.60
CA ARG A 84 3.95 3.17 -6.44
C ARG A 84 4.12 4.45 -7.26
N LYS A 85 3.61 4.49 -8.51
CA LYS A 85 3.72 5.69 -9.35
C LYS A 85 2.89 6.83 -8.76
N ILE A 86 1.67 6.53 -8.31
CA ILE A 86 0.81 7.48 -7.60
C ILE A 86 1.52 7.99 -6.33
N CYS A 87 2.18 7.11 -5.57
CA CYS A 87 2.94 7.52 -4.38
C CYS A 87 4.05 8.51 -4.69
N ILE A 88 4.80 8.25 -5.77
CA ILE A 88 5.96 9.06 -6.15
C ILE A 88 5.50 10.40 -6.71
N ALA A 89 4.40 10.42 -7.45
CA ALA A 89 3.85 11.65 -8.02
C ALA A 89 3.17 12.53 -6.95
N GLY A 90 2.69 11.94 -5.84
CA GLY A 90 1.93 12.65 -4.81
C GLY A 90 0.46 12.88 -5.18
N ASN A 91 0.07 12.58 -6.42
CA ASN A 91 -1.29 12.69 -6.94
C ASN A 91 -1.65 11.50 -7.87
N ILE A 92 -2.91 11.43 -8.28
CA ILE A 92 -3.40 10.35 -9.14
C ILE A 92 -2.86 10.52 -10.57
N VAL A 93 -2.14 9.51 -11.05
CA VAL A 93 -1.57 9.43 -12.42
C VAL A 93 -2.06 8.18 -13.12
N ASP A 94 -1.99 8.13 -14.45
CA ASP A 94 -2.34 6.92 -15.22
C ASP A 94 -1.33 5.78 -15.04
N SER A 95 -1.58 4.66 -15.72
CA SER A 95 -0.75 3.46 -15.66
C SER A 95 0.67 3.68 -16.18
N GLU A 96 0.89 4.69 -17.03
CA GLU A 96 2.19 5.10 -17.55
C GLU A 96 2.89 6.06 -16.57
N GLY A 97 2.12 6.77 -15.76
CA GLY A 97 2.58 7.78 -14.81
C GLY A 97 2.32 9.21 -15.27
N ASN A 98 1.54 9.39 -16.35
CA ASN A 98 1.20 10.71 -16.85
C ASN A 98 0.05 11.31 -16.04
N ASN A 99 0.02 12.64 -15.99
CA ASN A 99 -1.06 13.39 -15.36
C ASN A 99 -2.30 13.41 -16.28
N SER A 100 -3.03 12.31 -16.29
CA SER A 100 -4.19 12.07 -17.18
C SER A 100 -5.52 12.12 -16.43
N TYR A 101 -5.50 12.17 -15.10
CA TYR A 101 -6.70 12.31 -14.29
C TYR A 101 -6.94 13.76 -13.91
N LEU A 102 -8.18 14.07 -13.54
CA LEU A 102 -8.53 15.38 -13.00
C LEU A 102 -7.74 15.61 -11.70
N ILE A 103 -6.69 16.43 -11.77
CA ILE A 103 -6.07 17.12 -10.62
C ILE A 103 -7.04 18.10 -9.94
N HIS A 104 -8.25 18.20 -10.50
CA HIS A 104 -9.32 19.12 -10.17
C HIS A 104 -10.55 18.37 -9.64
N PRO A 105 -10.49 17.85 -8.41
CA PRO A 105 -11.59 17.12 -7.77
C PRO A 105 -12.86 17.97 -7.61
N GLU A 106 -12.74 19.30 -7.56
CA GLU A 106 -13.86 20.24 -7.57
C GLU A 106 -14.73 20.13 -8.83
N ARG A 107 -14.18 19.59 -9.92
CA ARG A 107 -14.89 19.32 -11.18
C ARG A 107 -15.70 18.02 -11.15
N MET A 108 -15.76 17.31 -10.02
CA MET A 108 -16.70 16.22 -9.80
C MET A 108 -17.96 16.75 -9.10
N PRO A 109 -19.00 17.22 -9.82
CA PRO A 109 -20.17 17.88 -9.23
C PRO A 109 -21.19 16.90 -8.64
N LEU A 110 -20.73 15.73 -8.20
CA LEU A 110 -21.59 14.71 -7.62
C LEU A 110 -21.81 15.01 -6.13
N PRO A 111 -23.05 14.94 -5.63
CA PRO A 111 -23.30 14.94 -4.19
C PRO A 111 -22.58 13.75 -3.54
N THR A 112 -21.48 14.04 -2.82
CA THR A 112 -20.62 13.02 -2.22
C THR A 112 -20.65 13.15 -0.71
N LEU A 113 -20.95 12.04 -0.01
CA LEU A 113 -20.82 11.93 1.43
C LEU A 113 -19.50 11.24 1.77
N TYR A 114 -18.66 11.89 2.58
CA TYR A 114 -17.43 11.30 3.10
C TYR A 114 -17.67 10.71 4.49
N ILE A 115 -17.26 9.46 4.69
CA ILE A 115 -17.28 8.77 5.99
C ILE A 115 -15.85 8.34 6.30
N SER A 116 -15.32 8.76 7.44
CA SER A 116 -13.97 8.40 7.89
C SER A 116 -13.99 7.75 9.26
N GLY A 117 -13.09 6.78 9.46
CA GLY A 117 -12.89 6.12 10.74
C GLY A 117 -11.77 6.78 11.53
N GLY A 118 -11.98 7.07 12.81
CA GLY A 118 -11.00 7.75 13.67
C GLY A 118 -9.68 7.01 13.92
N ARG A 119 -9.58 5.73 13.51
CA ARG A 119 -8.38 4.88 13.65
C ARG A 119 -8.02 4.15 12.35
N SER A 120 -8.35 4.74 11.20
CA SER A 120 -7.99 4.16 9.91
C SER A 120 -6.49 4.37 9.63
N LEU A 121 -5.80 3.33 9.16
CA LEU A 121 -4.36 3.38 8.87
C LEU A 121 -4.04 3.78 7.42
N LEU A 122 -4.91 3.44 6.47
CA LEU A 122 -4.68 3.70 5.04
C LEU A 122 -5.28 5.03 4.58
N VAL A 123 -6.43 5.39 5.14
CA VAL A 123 -7.15 6.64 4.84
C VAL A 123 -7.46 7.31 6.16
N THR A 124 -6.55 8.15 6.64
CA THR A 124 -6.65 8.78 7.95
C THR A 124 -7.75 9.84 7.99
N PRO A 125 -8.22 10.25 9.19
CA PRO A 125 -9.15 11.38 9.33
C PRO A 125 -8.66 12.65 8.62
N GLU A 126 -7.36 12.94 8.67
CA GLU A 126 -6.74 14.11 8.06
C GLU A 126 -6.84 14.05 6.53
N THR A 127 -6.44 12.93 5.92
CA THR A 127 -6.55 12.74 4.46
C THR A 127 -8.00 12.77 3.99
N SER A 128 -8.93 12.25 4.81
CA SER A 128 -10.36 12.31 4.53
C SER A 128 -10.91 13.74 4.60
N PHE A 129 -10.44 14.53 5.57
CA PHE A 129 -10.80 15.93 5.71
C PHE A 129 -10.32 16.75 4.52
N LEU A 130 -9.06 16.55 4.10
CA LEU A 130 -8.50 17.17 2.89
C LEU A 130 -9.31 16.80 1.65
N ALA A 131 -9.65 15.52 1.47
CA ALA A 131 -10.45 15.05 0.33
C ALA A 131 -11.87 15.62 0.29
N ASN A 132 -12.43 16.01 1.44
CA ASN A 132 -13.74 16.65 1.53
C ASN A 132 -13.66 18.18 1.33
N ASN A 133 -12.53 18.80 1.67
CA ASN A 133 -12.35 20.24 1.57
C ASN A 133 -11.84 20.62 0.18
N LYS A 134 -12.74 21.14 -0.67
CA LYS A 134 -12.43 21.52 -2.07
C LYS A 134 -11.28 22.52 -2.20
N GLU A 135 -11.11 23.42 -1.23
CA GLU A 135 -10.02 24.42 -1.21
C GLU A 135 -8.67 23.79 -0.81
N ALA A 136 -8.68 22.70 -0.04
CA ALA A 136 -7.46 21.97 0.35
C ALA A 136 -6.98 20.98 -0.73
N MET A 137 -7.77 20.81 -1.80
CA MET A 137 -7.40 20.05 -2.98
C MET A 137 -7.08 20.97 -4.18
N ASP A 138 -6.96 22.28 -3.97
CA ASP A 138 -6.48 23.22 -4.99
C ASP A 138 -4.94 23.12 -5.01
N TRP A 139 -4.43 22.11 -5.73
CA TRP A 139 -2.99 21.80 -5.83
C TRP A 139 -2.22 22.80 -6.70
N GLU A 140 -2.86 23.88 -7.19
CA GLU A 140 -2.24 24.85 -8.10
C GLU A 140 -1.38 25.90 -7.39
N ASP A 141 -1.65 26.18 -6.11
CA ASP A 141 -0.83 27.07 -5.29
C ASP A 141 -0.56 26.36 -3.95
N ASP A 142 0.51 25.55 -3.88
CA ASP A 142 1.04 25.14 -2.58
C ASP A 142 1.67 26.39 -1.93
N PRO A 143 1.05 27.00 -0.89
CA PRO A 143 1.58 28.21 -0.27
C PRO A 143 2.93 27.99 0.44
N TYR A 144 3.40 26.74 0.53
CA TYR A 144 4.69 26.36 1.09
C TYR A 144 5.77 26.09 0.03
N GLU A 145 5.44 26.10 -1.26
CA GLU A 145 6.42 26.01 -2.36
C GLU A 145 7.42 27.19 -2.31
N GLN A 146 6.96 28.36 -1.86
CA GLN A 146 7.77 29.56 -1.60
C GLN A 146 8.85 29.36 -0.53
N TYR A 147 8.64 28.46 0.43
CA TYR A 147 9.53 28.32 1.59
C TYR A 147 10.57 27.21 1.41
N GLY A 148 10.52 26.45 0.31
CA GLY A 148 11.49 25.37 0.03
C GLY A 148 11.52 24.25 1.08
N VAL A 149 10.48 24.18 1.90
CA VAL A 149 10.27 23.14 2.92
C VAL A 149 8.99 22.42 2.53
N ASP A 150 9.09 21.14 2.20
CA ASP A 150 7.92 20.28 1.99
C ASP A 150 7.10 20.29 3.30
N PRO A 151 5.91 20.91 3.35
CA PRO A 151 5.11 20.99 4.58
C PRO A 151 4.64 19.61 5.04
N TYR A 152 4.82 18.59 4.20
CA TYR A 152 4.53 17.19 4.48
C TYR A 152 5.77 16.39 4.92
N GLU A 153 6.92 17.00 5.21
CA GLU A 153 7.98 16.33 5.99
C GLU A 153 7.50 15.98 7.41
N GLU A 154 6.67 16.82 8.01
CA GLU A 154 6.11 16.59 9.36
C GLU A 154 4.95 15.58 9.36
N TYR A 155 4.13 15.59 8.30
CA TYR A 155 2.97 14.68 8.14
C TYR A 155 3.33 13.38 7.40
N GLY A 156 4.56 13.31 6.91
CA GLY A 156 5.10 12.36 5.96
C GLY A 156 4.28 12.28 4.68
N GLY A 157 4.87 12.68 3.55
CA GLY A 157 4.25 12.57 2.22
C GLY A 157 3.73 11.16 1.91
N PHE A 158 3.01 10.97 0.80
CA PHE A 158 2.26 9.74 0.41
C PHE A 158 2.93 8.39 0.77
N SER A 159 4.26 8.33 0.86
CA SER A 159 5.02 7.26 1.54
C SER A 159 4.54 6.84 2.95
N THR A 160 3.81 7.66 3.70
CA THR A 160 3.19 7.32 5.00
C THR A 160 1.97 6.43 4.88
N TRP A 161 1.40 6.31 3.68
CA TRP A 161 0.23 5.48 3.40
C TRP A 161 0.58 3.99 3.39
N PHE A 162 1.86 3.67 3.35
CA PHE A 162 2.36 2.31 3.50
C PHE A 162 3.16 2.21 4.78
N SER A 163 3.05 1.06 5.45
CA SER A 163 3.91 0.74 6.59
C SER A 163 5.37 1.11 6.25
N PRO A 164 6.12 1.78 7.15
CA PRO A 164 7.55 2.05 6.98
C PRO A 164 8.35 0.80 6.57
N PHE A 165 7.83 -0.39 6.88
CA PHE A 165 8.40 -1.66 6.49
C PHE A 165 8.27 -2.00 4.99
N VAL A 166 7.25 -1.50 4.29
CA VAL A 166 7.13 -1.63 2.82
C VAL A 166 8.29 -0.88 2.16
N VAL A 167 8.63 0.31 2.67
CA VAL A 167 9.81 1.08 2.24
C VAL A 167 11.11 0.31 2.53
N ILE A 168 11.24 -0.30 3.72
CA ILE A 168 12.40 -1.14 4.06
C ILE A 168 12.49 -2.38 3.16
N LEU A 169 11.39 -3.06 2.85
CA LEU A 169 11.36 -4.19 1.92
C LEU A 169 11.71 -3.77 0.49
N PHE A 170 11.34 -2.56 0.09
CA PHE A 170 11.80 -1.97 -1.17
C PHE A 170 13.32 -1.78 -1.18
N VAL A 171 13.90 -1.23 -0.10
CA VAL A 171 15.36 -1.05 0.05
C VAL A 171 16.08 -2.39 0.07
N VAL A 172 15.61 -3.38 0.85
CA VAL A 172 16.18 -4.73 0.88
C VAL A 172 16.12 -5.38 -0.49
N SER A 173 15.04 -5.22 -1.26
CA SER A 173 14.97 -5.74 -2.64
C SER A 173 15.96 -5.07 -3.59
N HIS A 174 16.26 -3.77 -3.41
CA HIS A 174 17.28 -3.07 -4.20
C HIS A 174 18.69 -3.51 -3.81
N VAL A 175 18.98 -3.68 -2.51
CA VAL A 175 20.26 -4.23 -2.03
C VAL A 175 20.45 -5.67 -2.50
N SER A 176 19.40 -6.49 -2.49
CA SER A 176 19.44 -7.87 -3.00
C SER A 176 19.75 -7.93 -4.50
N ASN A 177 19.14 -7.03 -5.29
CA ASN A 177 19.44 -6.90 -6.71
C ASN A 177 20.85 -6.39 -6.96
N LEU A 178 21.37 -5.49 -6.12
CA LEU A 178 22.75 -4.99 -6.21
C LEU A 178 23.78 -6.09 -5.89
N VAL A 179 23.52 -6.89 -4.86
CA VAL A 179 24.35 -8.05 -4.50
C VAL A 179 24.32 -9.12 -5.58
N ALA A 180 23.16 -9.39 -6.18
CA ALA A 180 23.04 -10.31 -7.31
C ALA A 180 23.77 -9.78 -8.56
N LEU A 181 23.72 -8.48 -8.82
CA LEU A 181 24.46 -7.84 -9.92
C LEU A 181 25.97 -7.94 -9.70
N CYS A 182 26.44 -7.62 -8.49
CA CYS A 182 27.86 -7.78 -8.11
C CYS A 182 28.32 -9.23 -8.27
N LEU A 183 27.56 -10.21 -7.77
CA LEU A 183 27.89 -11.63 -7.91
C LEU A 183 27.91 -12.09 -9.38
N SER A 184 27.05 -11.52 -10.24
CA SER A 184 27.06 -11.79 -11.68
C SER A 184 28.26 -11.19 -12.40
N MET A 185 28.82 -10.08 -11.89
CA MET A 185 30.05 -9.48 -12.43
C MET A 185 31.31 -10.24 -12.00
N PHE A 186 31.29 -10.95 -10.87
CA PHE A 186 32.42 -11.77 -10.40
C PHE A 186 32.45 -13.19 -10.98
N ASN A 187 31.36 -13.68 -11.58
CA ASN A 187 31.29 -15.00 -12.24
C ASN A 187 31.68 -14.97 -13.74
N VAL A 188 32.38 -13.93 -14.19
CA VAL A 188 32.86 -13.76 -15.58
C VAL A 188 34.39 -13.95 -15.68
N PHE A 189 35.03 -14.59 -14.69
CA PHE A 189 36.41 -15.08 -14.79
C PHE A 189 36.52 -16.55 -14.37
#